data_AF-A0A7V8YFM3-F1
#
_entry.id   AF-A0A7V8YFM3-F1
#
_cell.length_a   1.000
_cell.length_b   1.000
_cell.length_c   1.000
_cell.angle_alpha   90.00
_cell.angle_beta   90.00
_cell.angle_gamma   90.00
#
_symmetry.space_group_name_H-M   'P 1'
#
loop_
_entity.id
_entity.type
_entity.pdbx_description
1 polymer ?
#
loop_
_entity_poly.entity_id
_entity_poly.type
_entity_poly.pdbx_seq_one_letter_code
_entity_poly.pdbx_strand_id
1 'polypeptide(L)'
;MEWLAQTYGIRPIYEPFAANPYLDDFYADMSAWAFHSQVWFLSHKFRLHQELSAERGTIVQDRTIYEDAEIFATHLGRSRRMSARDLETYLELYRSMRRSLRPPDLMIWLRCGVPAIRRRIAQRGRPSEQAIPASYLRALNGLYEE
;
A
#
# COMPACT_ATOMS: atom_id res chain seq x y z
N MET A 1 -0.09 5.09 -14.15
CA MET A 1 -1.56 4.99 -14.31
C MET A 1 -2.03 5.78 -15.51
N GLU A 2 -1.91 7.11 -15.51
CA GLU A 2 -2.44 7.97 -16.60
C GLU A 2 -1.88 7.63 -18.00
N TRP A 3 -0.56 7.47 -18.12
CA TRP A 3 0.05 7.04 -19.39
C TRP A 3 -0.50 5.69 -19.88
N LEU A 4 -0.72 4.72 -18.98
CA LEU A 4 -1.28 3.42 -19.34
C LEU A 4 -2.74 3.54 -19.80
N ALA A 5 -3.53 4.34 -19.09
CA ALA A 5 -4.93 4.58 -19.44
C ALA A 5 -5.07 5.25 -20.81
N GLN A 6 -4.25 6.27 -21.09
CA GLN A 6 -4.25 6.96 -22.38
C GLN A 6 -3.72 6.10 -23.52
N THR A 7 -2.67 5.31 -23.28
CA THR A 7 -2.01 4.50 -24.32
C THR A 7 -2.83 3.26 -24.70
N TYR A 8 -3.44 2.61 -23.71
CA TYR A 8 -4.10 1.31 -23.90
C TYR A 8 -5.63 1.36 -23.74
N GLY A 9 -6.21 2.53 -23.44
CA GLY A 9 -7.66 2.66 -23.23
C GLY A 9 -8.18 1.92 -21.99
N ILE A 10 -7.30 1.60 -21.04
CA ILE A 10 -7.65 0.84 -19.82
C ILE A 10 -8.12 1.77 -18.71
N ARG A 11 -9.10 1.33 -17.91
CA ARG A 11 -9.66 2.16 -16.82
C ARG A 11 -8.70 2.22 -15.63
N PRO A 12 -8.23 3.42 -15.20
CA PRO A 12 -7.40 3.54 -14.02
C PRO A 12 -8.24 3.61 -12.75
N ILE A 13 -7.87 2.82 -11.75
CA ILE A 13 -8.44 2.83 -10.41
C ILE A 13 -7.39 3.29 -9.42
N TYR A 14 -7.61 4.46 -8.81
CA TYR A 14 -6.68 5.06 -7.87
C TYR A 14 -7.03 4.68 -6.43
N GLU A 15 -6.01 4.52 -5.60
CA GLU A 15 -6.20 4.28 -4.17
C GLU A 15 -6.75 5.56 -3.49
N PRO A 16 -7.88 5.48 -2.76
CA PRO A 16 -8.42 6.62 -2.03
C PRO A 16 -7.71 6.78 -0.68
N PHE A 17 -6.41 7.07 -0.69
CA PHE A 17 -5.59 7.25 0.51
C PHE A 17 -6.17 8.28 1.50
N ALA A 18 -6.88 9.29 0.99
CA ALA A 18 -7.50 10.35 1.80
C ALA A 18 -8.72 9.87 2.63
N ALA A 19 -9.24 8.67 2.38
CA ALA A 19 -10.39 8.14 3.11
C ALA A 19 -9.99 7.33 4.37
N ASN A 20 -8.69 7.07 4.58
CA ASN A 20 -8.23 6.33 5.75
C ASN A 20 -8.27 7.23 6.99
N PRO A 21 -9.16 6.96 7.97
CA PRO A 21 -9.30 7.79 9.16
C PRO A 21 -8.08 7.72 10.09
N TYR A 22 -7.21 6.72 9.93
CA TYR A 22 -6.04 6.49 10.79
C TYR A 22 -4.74 7.03 10.19
N LEU A 23 -4.76 7.62 8.98
CA LEU A 23 -3.53 7.92 8.27
C LEU A 23 -2.71 9.03 8.93
N ASP A 24 -3.36 10.11 9.36
CA ASP A 24 -2.67 11.20 10.04
C ASP A 24 -2.17 10.76 11.42
N ASP A 25 -2.98 10.00 12.16
CA ASP A 25 -2.60 9.40 13.45
C ASP A 25 -1.42 8.42 13.29
N PHE A 26 -1.39 7.65 12.21
CA PHE A 26 -0.28 6.77 11.87
C PHE A 26 1.03 7.53 11.66
N TYR A 27 0.99 8.68 10.99
CA TYR A 27 2.20 9.49 10.82
C TYR A 27 2.61 10.22 12.11
N ALA A 28 1.66 10.51 13.01
CA ALA A 28 1.95 11.07 14.32
C ALA A 28 2.55 10.04 15.29
N ASP A 29 1.98 8.82 15.35
CA ASP A 29 2.46 7.69 16.15
C ASP A 29 2.24 6.36 15.43
N MET A 30 3.25 5.95 14.67
CA MET A 30 3.23 4.67 13.96
C MET A 30 3.07 3.48 14.90
N SER A 31 3.58 3.55 16.12
CA SER A 31 3.54 2.41 17.04
C SER A 31 2.14 2.15 17.59
N ALA A 32 1.34 3.21 17.81
CA ALA A 32 -0.04 3.08 18.25
C ALA A 32 -1.02 2.75 17.10
N TRP A 33 -0.76 3.27 15.90
CA TRP A 33 -1.74 3.28 14.81
C TRP A 33 -1.40 2.41 13.61
N ALA A 34 -0.22 1.78 13.58
CA ALA A 34 0.18 0.86 12.51
C ALA A 34 -0.87 -0.21 12.23
N PHE A 35 -1.29 -0.95 13.25
CA PHE A 35 -2.25 -2.04 13.07
C PHE A 35 -3.60 -1.54 12.53
N HIS A 36 -4.16 -0.50 13.14
CA HIS A 36 -5.43 0.12 12.74
C HIS A 36 -5.42 0.58 11.27
N SER A 37 -4.38 1.33 10.89
CA SER A 37 -4.20 1.82 9.52
C SER A 37 -4.06 0.67 8.51
N GLN A 38 -3.24 -0.35 8.82
CA GLN A 38 -3.03 -1.48 7.92
C GLN A 38 -4.29 -2.34 7.76
N VAL A 39 -5.05 -2.60 8.83
CA VAL A 39 -6.33 -3.34 8.74
C VAL A 39 -7.35 -2.58 7.91
N TRP A 40 -7.41 -1.26 8.05
CA TRP A 40 -8.29 -0.43 7.22
C TRP A 40 -7.92 -0.54 5.73
N PHE A 41 -6.64 -0.39 5.40
CA PHE A 41 -6.15 -0.54 4.02
C PHE A 41 -6.45 -1.93 3.45
N LEU A 42 -6.17 -2.98 4.23
CA LEU A 42 -6.45 -4.36 3.86
C LEU A 42 -7.93 -4.58 3.52
N SER A 43 -8.83 -4.16 4.41
CA SER A 43 -10.29 -4.29 4.19
C SER A 43 -10.76 -3.50 2.98
N HIS A 44 -10.29 -2.26 2.84
CA HIS A 44 -10.68 -1.39 1.74
C HIS A 44 -10.22 -1.95 0.38
N LYS A 45 -8.95 -2.36 0.28
CA LYS A 45 -8.40 -2.96 -0.95
C LYS A 45 -9.02 -4.30 -1.27
N PHE A 46 -9.31 -5.13 -0.26
CA PHE A 46 -10.00 -6.40 -0.47
C PHE A 46 -11.38 -6.18 -1.10
N ARG A 47 -12.18 -5.26 -0.55
CA ARG A 47 -13.50 -4.92 -1.12
C ARG A 47 -13.38 -4.39 -2.55
N LEU A 48 -12.49 -3.41 -2.76
CA LEU A 48 -12.27 -2.82 -4.08
C LEU A 48 -11.85 -3.89 -5.10
N HIS A 49 -10.92 -4.77 -4.73
CA HIS A 49 -10.46 -5.85 -5.62
C HIS A 49 -11.60 -6.83 -5.97
N GLN A 50 -12.46 -7.18 -5.02
CA GLN A 50 -13.62 -8.03 -5.30
C GLN A 50 -14.62 -7.37 -6.26
N GLU A 51 -14.94 -6.09 -6.03
CA GLU A 51 -15.82 -5.31 -6.91
C GLU A 51 -15.27 -5.29 -8.34
N LEU A 52 -13.99 -4.95 -8.47
CA LEU A 52 -13.29 -4.87 -9.74
C LEU A 52 -13.14 -6.23 -10.44
N SER A 53 -12.93 -7.31 -9.68
CA SER A 53 -12.82 -8.66 -10.24
C SER A 53 -14.16 -9.19 -10.79
N ALA A 54 -15.28 -8.61 -10.39
CA ALA A 54 -16.60 -8.95 -10.93
C ALA A 54 -16.92 -8.18 -12.23
N GLU A 55 -16.21 -7.09 -12.51
CA GLU A 55 -16.38 -6.30 -13.71
C GLU A 55 -15.75 -6.98 -14.95
N ARG A 56 -16.27 -6.63 -16.13
CA ARG A 56 -15.68 -7.04 -17.41
C ARG A 56 -14.77 -5.94 -17.93
N GLY A 57 -13.65 -6.36 -18.52
CA GLY A 57 -12.70 -5.47 -19.18
C GLY A 57 -11.35 -5.42 -18.47
N THR A 58 -10.41 -4.67 -19.07
CA THR A 58 -9.07 -4.50 -18.52
C THR A 58 -9.02 -3.24 -17.69
N ILE A 59 -8.61 -3.39 -16.44
CA ILE A 59 -8.39 -2.30 -15.51
C ILE A 59 -6.92 -2.24 -15.12
N VAL A 60 -6.49 -1.07 -14.69
CA VAL A 60 -5.22 -0.91 -13.97
C VAL A 60 -5.54 -0.34 -12.60
N GLN A 61 -5.05 -1.00 -11.55
CA GLN A 61 -5.25 -0.61 -10.16
C GLN A 61 -3.95 -0.06 -9.58
N ASP A 62 -4.05 1.08 -8.90
CA ASP A 62 -2.96 1.67 -8.14
C ASP A 62 -2.82 0.95 -6.80
N ARG A 63 -1.64 0.37 -6.57
CA ARG A 63 -1.27 -0.44 -5.41
C ARG A 63 -2.12 -1.68 -5.18
N THR A 64 -1.51 -2.68 -4.56
CA THR A 64 -2.17 -3.98 -4.34
C THR A 64 -2.25 -4.35 -2.87
N ILE A 65 -3.15 -5.29 -2.57
CA ILE A 65 -3.21 -5.93 -1.24
C ILE A 65 -1.90 -6.64 -0.88
N TYR A 66 -1.17 -7.15 -1.88
CA TYR A 66 0.13 -7.81 -1.68
C TYR A 66 1.18 -6.82 -1.22
N GLU A 67 1.19 -5.61 -1.78
CA GLU A 67 2.11 -4.53 -1.39
C GLU A 67 1.92 -4.18 0.09
N ASP A 68 0.68 -4.00 0.54
CA ASP A 68 0.38 -3.67 1.94
C ASP A 68 0.85 -4.76 2.90
N ALA A 69 0.60 -6.02 2.57
CA ALA A 69 0.96 -7.12 3.45
C ALA A 69 2.46 -7.45 3.42
N GLU A 70 3.01 -7.69 2.25
CA GLU A 70 4.36 -8.22 2.09
C GLU A 70 5.43 -7.13 2.28
N ILE A 71 5.09 -5.86 1.99
CA ILE A 71 6.04 -4.74 2.11
C ILE A 71 5.75 -3.89 3.34
N PHE A 72 4.56 -3.26 3.43
CA PHE A 72 4.30 -2.28 4.48
C PHE A 72 4.15 -2.92 5.87
N ALA A 73 3.32 -3.96 6.01
CA ALA A 73 3.14 -4.64 7.29
C ALA A 73 4.43 -5.36 7.74
N THR A 74 5.14 -6.02 6.82
CA THR A 74 6.48 -6.58 7.08
C THR A 74 7.45 -5.53 7.59
N HIS A 75 7.50 -4.35 6.96
CA HIS A 75 8.35 -3.26 7.42
C HIS A 75 7.98 -2.80 8.84
N LEU A 76 6.68 -2.64 9.13
CA LEU A 76 6.20 -2.21 10.43
C LEU A 76 6.54 -3.23 11.53
N GLY A 77 6.47 -4.52 11.22
CA GLY A 77 6.96 -5.60 12.07
C GLY A 77 8.47 -5.54 12.31
N ARG A 78 9.28 -5.50 11.23
CA ARG A 78 10.75 -5.43 11.29
C ARG A 78 11.24 -4.21 12.07
N SER A 79 10.53 -3.08 11.96
CA SER A 79 10.84 -1.82 12.66
C SER A 79 10.26 -1.72 14.07
N ARG A 80 9.59 -2.77 14.58
CA ARG A 80 8.91 -2.82 15.89
C ARG A 80 7.88 -1.70 16.08
N ARG A 81 7.30 -1.22 14.96
CA ARG A 81 6.15 -0.30 14.94
C ARG A 81 4.82 -1.04 14.97
N MET A 82 4.82 -2.33 14.67
CA MET A 82 3.71 -3.24 14.89
C MET A 82 4.21 -4.37 15.78
N SER A 83 3.45 -4.72 16.83
CA SER A 83 3.84 -5.83 17.71
C SER A 83 3.82 -7.15 16.95
N ALA A 84 4.57 -8.16 17.41
CA ALA A 84 4.56 -9.47 16.77
C ALA A 84 3.15 -10.10 16.75
N ARG A 85 2.39 -9.90 17.83
CA ARG A 85 1.00 -10.37 17.94
C ARG A 85 0.08 -9.70 16.93
N ASP A 86 0.19 -8.39 16.77
CA ASP A 86 -0.64 -7.62 15.84
C ASP A 86 -0.28 -7.95 14.38
N LEU A 87 1.03 -8.12 14.10
CA LEU A 87 1.50 -8.53 12.79
C LEU A 87 0.99 -9.94 12.43
N GLU A 88 1.07 -10.89 13.35
CA GLU A 88 0.56 -12.24 13.14
C GLU A 88 -0.95 -12.22 12.86
N THR A 89 -1.72 -11.48 13.67
CA THR A 89 -3.16 -11.28 13.47
C THR A 89 -3.46 -10.68 12.10
N TYR A 90 -2.72 -9.63 11.71
CA TYR A 90 -2.86 -9.00 10.40
C TYR A 90 -2.56 -9.98 9.25
N LEU A 91 -1.47 -10.76 9.36
CA LEU A 91 -1.08 -11.72 8.33
C LEU A 91 -2.07 -12.88 8.20
N GLU A 92 -2.68 -13.35 9.29
CA GLU A 92 -3.74 -14.34 9.25
C GLU A 92 -4.99 -13.82 8.52
N LEU A 93 -5.40 -12.57 8.80
CA LEU A 93 -6.50 -11.91 8.09
C LEU A 93 -6.17 -11.79 6.59
N TYR A 94 -5.00 -11.28 6.25
CA TYR A 94 -4.54 -11.14 4.86
C TYR A 94 -4.52 -12.49 4.13
N ARG A 95 -3.91 -13.53 4.71
CA ARG A 95 -3.87 -14.88 4.09
C ARG A 95 -5.26 -15.44 3.89
N SER A 96 -6.17 -15.21 4.83
CA SER A 96 -7.56 -15.66 4.71
C SER A 96 -8.28 -14.95 3.57
N MET A 97 -8.19 -13.63 3.50
CA MET A 97 -8.80 -12.82 2.44
C MET A 97 -8.20 -13.14 1.06
N ARG A 98 -6.87 -13.28 0.97
CA ARG A 98 -6.15 -13.58 -0.27
C ARG A 98 -6.66 -14.84 -0.96
N ARG A 99 -7.08 -15.86 -0.22
CA ARG A 99 -7.63 -17.11 -0.80
C ARG A 99 -8.90 -16.90 -1.61
N SER A 100 -9.64 -15.84 -1.34
CA SER A 100 -10.89 -15.49 -2.04
C SER A 100 -10.66 -14.53 -3.21
N LEU A 101 -9.43 -14.05 -3.42
CA LEU A 101 -9.11 -13.12 -4.50
C LEU A 101 -8.55 -13.85 -5.71
N ARG A 102 -9.05 -13.48 -6.89
CA ARG A 102 -8.34 -13.78 -8.14
C ARG A 102 -7.07 -12.91 -8.21
N PRO A 103 -5.88 -13.49 -8.40
CA PRO A 103 -4.66 -12.69 -8.51
C PRO A 103 -4.69 -11.82 -9.78
N PRO A 104 -3.98 -10.68 -9.80
CA PRO A 104 -3.78 -9.87 -11.00
C PRO A 104 -3.10 -10.67 -12.12
N ASP A 105 -3.49 -10.44 -13.36
CA ASP A 105 -2.83 -11.07 -14.52
C ASP A 105 -1.43 -10.47 -14.79
N LEU A 106 -1.18 -9.22 -14.36
CA LEU A 106 0.10 -8.53 -14.48
C LEU A 106 0.36 -7.63 -13.27
N MET A 107 1.58 -7.67 -12.74
CA MET A 107 2.07 -6.75 -11.71
C MET A 107 3.11 -5.81 -12.33
N ILE A 108 2.92 -4.49 -12.17
CA ILE A 108 3.86 -3.47 -12.66
C ILE A 108 4.53 -2.80 -11.46
N TRP A 109 5.82 -3.07 -11.28
CA TRP A 109 6.63 -2.43 -10.24
C TRP A 109 7.45 -1.27 -10.80
N LEU A 110 7.27 -0.08 -10.24
CA LEU A 110 7.99 1.13 -10.66
C LEU A 110 9.21 1.38 -9.77
N ARG A 111 10.38 0.97 -10.24
CA ARG A 111 11.65 1.15 -9.52
C ARG A 111 12.13 2.60 -9.60
N CYS A 112 12.42 3.22 -8.46
CA CYS A 112 13.07 4.52 -8.41
C CYS A 112 13.94 4.71 -7.16
N GLY A 113 14.99 5.51 -7.28
CA GLY A 113 15.90 5.82 -6.17
C GLY A 113 15.25 6.73 -5.12
N VAL A 114 15.68 6.58 -3.87
CA VAL A 114 15.20 7.38 -2.72
C VAL A 114 15.24 8.90 -2.96
N PRO A 115 16.27 9.49 -3.61
CA PRO A 115 16.26 10.92 -3.94
C PRO A 115 15.07 11.33 -4.82
N ALA A 116 14.69 10.51 -5.80
CA ALA A 116 13.55 10.77 -6.67
C ALA A 116 12.22 10.64 -5.90
N ILE A 117 12.11 9.64 -5.02
CA ILE A 117 10.93 9.46 -4.15
C ILE A 117 10.73 10.69 -3.25
N ARG A 118 11.79 11.16 -2.59
CA ARG A 118 11.73 12.36 -1.72
C ARG A 118 11.28 13.60 -2.48
N ARG A 119 11.81 13.82 -3.68
CA ARG A 119 11.39 14.94 -4.54
C ARG A 119 9.90 14.87 -4.87
N ARG A 120 9.38 13.66 -5.16
CA ARG A 120 7.94 13.44 -5.43
C ARG A 120 7.06 13.61 -4.18
N ILE A 121 7.54 13.20 -3.00
CA ILE A 121 6.85 13.47 -1.73
C ILE A 121 6.74 14.99 -1.51
N ALA A 122 7.85 15.72 -1.66
CA ALA A 122 7.88 17.17 -1.49
C ALA A 122 6.94 17.88 -2.48
N GLN A 123 6.92 17.46 -3.75
CA GLN A 123 6.02 18.02 -4.77
C GLN A 123 4.54 17.79 -4.47
N ARG A 124 4.18 16.70 -3.78
CA ARG A 124 2.79 16.43 -3.37
C ARG A 124 2.32 17.29 -2.20
N GLY A 125 3.25 17.85 -1.41
CA GLY A 125 2.96 18.85 -0.38
C GLY A 125 2.14 18.36 0.82
N ARG A 126 1.93 17.05 1.00
CA ARG A 126 1.12 16.50 2.10
C ARG A 126 1.83 16.68 3.45
N PRO A 127 1.27 17.44 4.41
CA PRO A 127 1.95 17.76 5.66
C PRO A 127 2.39 16.51 6.45
N SER A 128 1.54 15.48 6.51
CA SER A 128 1.81 14.23 7.23
C SER A 128 2.93 13.38 6.60
N GLU A 129 3.18 13.49 5.29
CA GLU A 129 4.25 12.74 4.62
C GLU A 129 5.62 13.45 4.64
N GLN A 130 5.67 14.77 4.93
CA GLN A 130 6.93 15.53 4.86
C GLN A 130 7.94 15.11 5.95
N ALA A 131 7.45 14.60 7.08
CA ALA A 131 8.29 14.14 8.19
C ALA A 131 8.87 12.72 8.00
N ILE A 132 8.55 12.03 6.89
CA ILE A 132 9.00 10.65 6.68
C ILE A 132 10.54 10.62 6.53
N PRO A 133 11.25 9.86 7.39
CA PRO A 133 12.70 9.82 7.33
C PRO A 133 13.21 9.03 6.13
N ALA A 134 14.36 9.43 5.57
CA ALA A 134 14.96 8.75 4.42
C ALA A 134 15.36 7.29 4.71
N SER A 135 15.59 6.94 5.99
CA SER A 135 15.80 5.55 6.42
C SER A 135 14.57 4.67 6.20
N TYR A 136 13.37 5.20 6.46
CA TYR A 136 12.11 4.51 6.22
C TYR A 136 11.93 4.19 4.72
N LEU A 137 12.14 5.19 3.85
CA LEU A 137 12.04 4.99 2.40
C LEU A 137 13.08 3.99 1.86
N ARG A 138 14.30 4.00 2.41
CA ARG A 138 15.33 3.01 2.05
C ARG A 138 14.93 1.59 2.46
N ALA A 139 14.36 1.44 3.66
CA ALA A 139 13.93 0.14 4.16
C ALA A 139 12.77 -0.43 3.32
N LEU A 140 11.80 0.40 2.93
CA LEU A 140 10.75 -0.02 2.00
C LEU A 140 11.32 -0.42 0.64
N ASN A 141 12.21 0.39 0.06
CA ASN A 141 12.85 0.04 -1.22
C ASN A 141 13.60 -1.30 -1.15
N GLY A 142 14.27 -1.60 -0.03
CA GLY A 142 14.95 -2.89 0.15
C GLY A 142 13.99 -4.07 0.10
N LEU A 143 12.81 -3.95 0.72
CA LEU A 143 11.78 -5.00 0.71
C LEU A 143 11.19 -5.27 -0.69
N TYR A 144 11.20 -4.28 -1.59
CA TYR A 144 10.76 -4.50 -2.98
C TYR A 144 11.79 -5.29 -3.81
N GLU A 145 13.03 -5.40 -3.36
CA GLU A 145 14.13 -6.05 -4.09
C GLU A 145 14.42 -7.46 -3.54
N GLU A 146 13.86 -7.82 -2.37
CA GLU A 146 13.88 -9.17 -1.78
C GLU A 146 12.89 -10.10 -2.49
#